data_AF-A0A8S2XN97-F1
#
_entry.id   AF-A0A8S2XN97-F1
#
_cell.length_a   1.000
_cell.length_b   1.000
_cell.length_c   1.000
_cell.angle_alpha   90.00
_cell.angle_beta   90.00
_cell.angle_gamma   90.00
#
_symmetry.space_group_name_H-M   'P 1'
#
loop_
_entity.id
_entity.type
_entity.pdbx_description
1 polymer ?
#
loop_
_entity_poly.entity_id
_entity_poly.type
_entity_poly.pdbx_seq_one_letter_code
_entity_poly.pdbx_strand_id
1 'polypeptide(L)' 'DIDAMSSHLDFTYDNKNFNGLPDLVRGLQSDGKHYVNIIDPGISSSQPAGTYFPYDDGIKRGIFIKKLDSTDPILGQ' A
#
# COMPACT_ATOMS: atom_id res chain seq x y z
N ASP A 1 -12.58 -0.04 2.99
CA ASP A 1 -12.00 0.76 1.90
C ASP A 1 -10.56 1.06 2.31
N ILE A 2 -10.02 2.26 2.04
CA ILE A 2 -8.67 2.67 2.45
C ILE A 2 -8.45 2.70 3.97
N ASP A 3 -9.52 2.79 4.76
CA ASP A 3 -9.52 2.76 6.22
C ASP A 3 -8.94 1.45 6.80
N ALA A 4 -8.94 0.36 6.03
CA ALA A 4 -8.32 -0.90 6.43
C ALA A 4 -6.79 -0.82 6.50
N MET A 5 -6.16 0.16 5.82
CA MET A 5 -4.71 0.30 5.70
C MET A 5 -4.13 1.09 6.88
N SER A 6 -2.89 0.76 7.27
CA SER A 6 -2.18 1.54 8.28
C SER A 6 -1.79 2.90 7.71
N SER A 7 -2.31 3.98 8.28
CA SER A 7 -2.03 5.36 7.83
C SER A 7 -2.29 5.58 6.33
N HIS A 8 -3.26 4.87 5.75
CA HIS A 8 -3.60 4.93 4.32
C HIS A 8 -2.45 4.50 3.38
N LEU A 9 -1.53 3.64 3.87
CA LEU A 9 -0.44 3.09 3.07
C LEU A 9 -0.87 1.80 2.39
N ASP A 10 -0.82 1.78 1.05
CA ASP A 10 -1.03 0.55 0.28
C ASP A 10 -0.17 -0.61 0.79
N PHE A 11 -0.68 -1.82 0.63
CA PHE A 11 -0.01 -3.06 1.04
C PHE A 11 0.24 -3.18 2.56
N THR A 12 -0.47 -2.39 3.37
CA THR A 12 -0.51 -2.51 4.83
C THR A 12 -1.94 -2.77 5.30
N TYR A 13 -2.09 -3.18 6.56
CA TYR A 13 -3.37 -3.11 7.25
C TYR A 13 -3.20 -2.61 8.69
N ASP A 14 -4.23 -1.94 9.23
CA ASP A 14 -4.21 -1.41 10.58
C ASP A 14 -4.46 -2.53 11.60
N ASN A 15 -3.37 -2.99 12.22
CA ASN A 15 -3.40 -4.04 13.24
C ASN A 15 -4.14 -3.68 14.53
N LYS A 16 -4.55 -2.42 14.72
CA LYS A 16 -5.34 -2.00 15.89
C LYS A 16 -6.83 -2.05 15.58
N ASN A 17 -7.25 -1.38 14.51
CA ASN A 17 -8.66 -1.26 14.16
C ASN A 17 -9.17 -2.46 13.33
N PHE A 18 -8.27 -3.16 12.62
CA PHE A 18 -8.55 -4.28 11.72
C PHE A 18 -7.78 -5.55 12.11
N ASN A 19 -7.56 -5.79 13.40
CA ASN A 19 -6.75 -6.91 13.91
C ASN A 19 -7.25 -8.31 13.47
N GLY A 20 -8.55 -8.47 13.23
CA GLY A 20 -9.19 -9.72 12.80
C GLY A 20 -9.37 -9.84 11.29
N LEU A 21 -8.83 -8.90 10.50
CA LEU A 21 -9.00 -8.89 9.06
C LEU A 21 -8.54 -10.21 8.39
N PRO A 22 -7.39 -10.82 8.75
CA PRO A 22 -7.00 -12.10 8.18
C PRO A 22 -8.02 -13.23 8.44
N ASP A 23 -8.63 -13.24 9.62
CA ASP A 23 -9.59 -14.27 10.04
C ASP A 23 -10.93 -14.09 9.32
N LEU A 24 -11.36 -12.83 9.17
CA LEU A 24 -12.52 -12.47 8.37
C LEU A 24 -12.36 -12.94 6.91
N VAL A 25 -11.20 -12.65 6.29
CA VAL A 25 -10.93 -13.06 4.91
C VAL A 25 -10.98 -14.59 4.77
N ARG A 26 -10.39 -15.33 5.73
CA ARG A 26 -10.44 -16.80 5.75
C ARG A 26 -11.87 -17.33 5.88
N GLY A 27 -12.69 -16.72 6.73
CA GLY A 27 -14.11 -17.09 6.88
C GLY A 27 -14.93 -16.83 5.62
N LEU A 28 -14.72 -15.69 4.96
CA LEU A 28 -15.36 -15.40 3.68
C LEU A 28 -14.99 -16.45 2.61
N GLN A 29 -13.71 -16.81 2.54
CA GLN A 29 -13.22 -17.80 1.59
C GLN A 29 -13.79 -19.21 1.87
N SER A 30 -13.89 -19.62 3.14
CA SER A 30 -14.51 -20.91 3.49
C SER A 30 -15.99 -20.99 3.11
N ASP A 31 -16.68 -19.84 3.09
CA ASP A 31 -18.08 -19.72 2.71
C ASP A 31 -18.28 -19.51 1.20
N GLY A 32 -17.22 -19.68 0.39
CA GLY A 32 -17.26 -19.50 -1.06
C GLY A 32 -17.41 -18.05 -1.50
N LYS A 33 -17.09 -17.08 -0.64
CA LYS A 33 -17.15 -15.64 -0.92
C LYS A 33 -15.76 -15.08 -1.26
N HIS A 34 -15.75 -13.91 -1.87
CA HIS A 34 -14.53 -13.20 -2.25
C HIS A 34 -14.38 -11.91 -1.44
N TYR A 35 -13.14 -11.61 -1.07
CA TYR A 35 -12.75 -10.33 -0.48
C TYR A 35 -12.02 -9.50 -1.54
N VAL A 36 -12.41 -8.24 -1.67
CA VAL A 36 -11.80 -7.29 -2.60
C VAL A 36 -11.35 -6.09 -1.80
N ASN A 37 -10.05 -5.82 -1.80
CA ASN A 37 -9.47 -4.61 -1.23
C ASN A 37 -9.26 -3.55 -2.31
N ILE A 38 -9.35 -2.28 -1.91
CA ILE A 38 -8.86 -1.17 -2.73
C ILE A 38 -7.33 -1.15 -2.72
N ILE A 39 -6.72 -0.69 -3.81
CA ILE A 39 -5.29 -0.37 -3.92
C ILE A 39 -5.22 0.89 -4.77
N ASP A 40 -4.50 1.90 -4.28
CA ASP A 40 -4.29 3.14 -5.00
C ASP A 40 -2.98 3.11 -5.82
N PRO A 41 -2.87 3.89 -6.91
CA PRO A 41 -1.63 3.95 -7.69
C PRO A 41 -0.55 4.81 -7.03
N GLY A 42 -0.93 5.71 -6.13
CA GLY A 42 -0.03 6.64 -5.46
C GLY A 42 0.65 6.00 -4.25
N ILE A 43 1.96 5.83 -4.29
CA ILE A 43 2.74 5.28 -3.18
C ILE A 43 3.31 6.42 -2.34
N SER A 44 2.97 6.46 -1.05
CA SER A 44 3.51 7.45 -0.12
C SER A 44 5.04 7.43 -0.07
N SER A 45 5.64 8.61 -0.11
CA SER A 45 7.10 8.84 -0.12
C SER A 45 7.62 9.49 1.16
N SER A 46 6.79 9.58 2.21
CA SER A 46 7.06 10.34 3.43
C SER A 46 7.67 9.51 4.57
N GLN A 47 7.65 8.19 4.43
CA GLN A 47 8.16 7.27 5.45
C GLN A 47 9.69 7.27 5.49
N PRO A 48 10.33 7.08 6.66
CA PRO A 48 11.77 6.89 6.74
C PRO A 48 12.25 5.74 5.84
N ALA A 49 13.41 5.92 5.21
CA ALA A 49 14.01 4.90 4.36
C ALA A 49 14.11 3.54 5.07
N GLY A 50 13.70 2.47 4.39
CA GLY A 50 13.71 1.10 4.94
C GLY A 50 12.49 0.74 5.79
N THR A 51 11.52 1.65 5.95
CA THR A 51 10.31 1.39 6.76
C THR A 51 9.04 1.18 5.92
N TYR A 52 9.10 1.46 4.62
CA TYR A 52 7.98 1.25 3.70
C TYR A 52 8.45 0.62 2.39
N PHE A 53 8.50 -0.71 2.40
CA PHE A 53 9.05 -1.52 1.32
C PHE A 53 8.50 -1.20 -0.08
N PRO A 54 7.19 -0.97 -0.30
CA PRO A 54 6.68 -0.59 -1.62
C PRO A 54 7.35 0.65 -2.21
N TYR A 55 7.63 1.66 -1.39
CA TYR A 55 8.33 2.86 -1.83
C TYR A 55 9.82 2.59 -2.08
N ASP A 56 10.50 1.92 -1.14
CA ASP A 56 11.93 1.63 -1.24
C ASP A 56 12.26 0.76 -2.46
N ASP A 57 11.49 -0.30 -2.70
CA ASP A 57 11.64 -1.17 -3.89
C ASP A 57 11.33 -0.40 -5.18
N GLY A 58 10.31 0.45 -5.15
CA GLY A 58 9.95 1.30 -6.28
C GLY A 58 11.07 2.25 -6.72
N ILE A 59 11.75 2.87 -5.75
CA ILE A 59 12.93 3.72 -6.00
C ILE A 59 14.07 2.87 -6.57
N LYS A 60 14.38 1.73 -5.92
CA LYS A 60 15.46 0.84 -6.36
C LYS A 60 15.29 0.36 -7.80
N ARG A 61 14.07 0.06 -8.21
CA ARG A 61 13.74 -0.42 -9.56
C ARG A 61 13.50 0.71 -10.55
N GLY A 62 13.39 1.96 -10.10
CA GLY A 62 13.18 3.13 -10.93
C GLY A 62 11.84 3.13 -11.68
N ILE A 63 10.78 2.63 -11.04
CA ILE A 63 9.45 2.41 -11.66
C ILE A 63 8.46 3.57 -11.50
N PHE A 64 8.81 4.60 -10.72
CA PHE A 64 7.97 5.80 -10.58
C PHE A 64 8.03 6.69 -11.82
N ILE A 65 6.95 7.43 -12.07
CA ILE A 65 6.92 8.48 -13.09
C ILE A 65 7.94 9.55 -12.71
N LYS A 66 8.77 9.95 -13.68
CA LYS A 66 9.88 10.89 -13.48
C LYS A 66 9.55 12.27 -14.00
N LYS A 67 10.21 13.28 -13.44
CA LYS A 67 10.19 14.65 -13.97
C LYS A 67 10.85 14.68 -15.35
N LEU A 68 10.46 15.66 -16.18
CA LEU A 68 11.12 15.89 -17.47
C LEU A 68 12.62 16.17 -17.24
N ASP A 69 13.47 15.51 -18.00
CA ASP A 69 14.93 15.66 -17.96
C ASP A 69 15.61 15.37 -16.60
N SER A 70 14.98 14.59 -15.71
CA SER A 70 15.56 14.16 -14.43
C SER A 70 15.30 12.67 -14.17
N THR A 71 16.12 12.06 -13.31
CA THR A 71 15.88 10.72 -12.77
C THR A 71 14.93 10.72 -11.58
N ASP A 72 14.60 11.90 -11.04
CA ASP A 72 13.79 12.05 -9.84
C ASP A 72 12.32 11.74 -10.11
N PRO A 73 11.65 11.02 -9.18
CA PRO A 73 10.21 10.85 -9.23
C PRO A 73 9.43 12.18 -9.13
N ILE A 74 8.25 12.21 -9.74
CA ILE A 74 7.25 13.24 -9.46
C ILE A 74 6.63 12.96 -8.09
N LEU A 75 6.48 13.99 -7.27
CA LEU A 75 5.79 13.92 -5.98
C LEU A 75 4.37 14.48 -6.14
N GLY A 76 3.37 13.74 -5.66
CA GLY A 76 1.99 14.20 -5.55
C GLY A 76 1.80 15.23 -4.44
N GLN A 77 0.62 15.85 -4.39
CA GLN A 77 0.19 16.75 -3.31
C GLN A 77 -0.70 16.02 -2.31
#